data_AF-A0A6A9QDF4-F1
#
_entry.id   AF-A0A6A9QDF4-F1
#
_cell.length_a   1.000
_cell.length_b   1.000
_cell.length_c   1.000
_cell.angle_alpha   90.00
_cell.angle_beta   90.00
_cell.angle_gamma   90.00
#
_symmetry.space_group_name_H-M   'P 1'
#
loop_
_entity.id
_entity.type
_entity.pdbx_description
1 polymer ?
#
loop_
_entity_poly.entity_id
_entity_poly.type
_entity_poly.pdbx_seq_one_letter_code
_entity_poly.pdbx_strand_id
1 'polypeptide(L)' 'MTRILNIKDTPGGRIIEGLVPAKCIVGFHKVRIKVINSKMVESECSCGSTLCPHAVKLYLFYMAHVKRNENSIKR' A
#
# COMPACT_ATOMS: atom_id res chain seq x y z
N MET A 1 -7.00 -6.82 10.05
CA MET A 1 -6.08 -7.27 8.98
C MET A 1 -5.89 -6.14 7.98
N THR A 2 -4.71 -5.99 7.35
CA THR A 2 -4.49 -4.99 6.30
C THR A 2 -5.41 -5.28 5.11
N ARG A 3 -6.03 -4.23 4.54
CA ARG A 3 -6.93 -4.35 3.40
C ARG A 3 -6.57 -3.32 2.34
N ILE A 4 -6.51 -3.74 1.09
CA ILE A 4 -6.39 -2.81 -0.05
C ILE A 4 -7.81 -2.36 -0.40
N LEU A 5 -8.00 -1.05 -0.53
CA LEU A 5 -9.27 -0.43 -0.92
C LEU A 5 -9.31 -0.13 -2.42
N ASN A 6 -8.22 0.40 -2.97
CA ASN A 6 -8.16 0.81 -4.36
C ASN A 6 -6.74 0.69 -4.91
N ILE A 7 -6.64 0.36 -6.19
CA ILE A 7 -5.41 0.37 -6.97
C ILE A 7 -5.70 1.15 -8.23
N LYS A 8 -4.96 2.25 -8.44
CA LYS A 8 -5.10 3.12 -9.62
C LYS A 8 -3.78 3.18 -10.38
N ASP A 9 -3.80 2.72 -11.62
CA ASP A 9 -2.68 2.87 -12.54
C ASP A 9 -2.61 4.32 -13.07
N THR A 10 -1.42 4.92 -13.01
CA THR A 10 -1.13 6.26 -13.53
C THR A 10 0.13 6.21 -14.39
N PRO A 11 0.34 7.12 -15.35
CA PRO A 11 1.53 7.12 -16.20
C PRO A 11 2.85 7.24 -15.39
N GLY A 12 2.79 7.81 -14.19
CA GLY A 12 3.92 7.92 -13.27
C GLY A 12 3.98 6.83 -12.19
N GLY A 13 3.30 5.69 -12.38
CA GLY A 13 3.28 4.57 -11.43
C GLY A 13 1.90 4.17 -10.94
N ARG A 14 1.85 3.26 -9.97
CA ARG A 14 0.60 2.73 -9.43
C ARG A 14 0.36 3.31 -8.05
N ILE A 15 -0.83 3.85 -7.83
CA ILE A 15 -1.28 4.37 -6.53
C ILE A 15 -2.09 3.27 -5.86
N ILE A 16 -1.72 2.92 -4.64
CA ILE A 16 -2.39 1.91 -3.83
C ILE A 16 -2.92 2.56 -2.57
N GLU A 17 -4.23 2.45 -2.35
CA GLU A 17 -4.90 2.93 -1.16
C GLU A 17 -5.37 1.73 -0.33
N GLY A 18 -5.20 1.81 0.98
CA GLY A 18 -5.55 0.73 1.89
C GLY A 18 -5.76 1.17 3.33
N LEU A 19 -6.30 0.24 4.10
CA LEU A 19 -6.48 0.33 5.54
C LEU A 19 -5.47 -0.56 6.24
N VAL A 20 -4.69 0.03 7.14
CA VAL A 20 -3.68 -0.68 7.92
C VAL A 20 -4.05 -0.62 9.39
N PRO A 21 -4.22 -1.76 10.07
CA PRO A 21 -4.52 -1.76 11.50
C PRO A 21 -3.33 -1.20 12.29
N ALA A 22 -3.61 -0.25 13.17
CA ALA A 22 -2.63 0.27 14.12
C ALA A 22 -2.70 -0.52 15.41
N LYS A 23 -1.57 -0.73 16.08
CA LYS A 23 -1.56 -1.26 17.47
C LYS A 23 -1.87 -0.17 18.50
N CYS A 24 -1.66 1.09 18.13
CA CYS A 24 -1.76 2.25 19.03
C CYS A 24 -3.17 2.85 19.15
N ILE A 25 -4.09 2.51 18.24
CA ILE A 25 -5.48 2.96 18.28
C ILE A 25 -6.41 1.79 17.95
N VAL A 26 -7.61 1.78 18.53
CA VAL A 26 -8.69 0.89 18.09
C VAL A 26 -9.19 1.41 16.74
N GLY A 27 -8.63 0.89 15.64
CA GLY A 27 -9.01 1.32 14.29
C GLY A 27 -7.98 1.01 13.21
N PHE A 28 -8.16 1.67 12.07
CA PHE A 28 -7.30 1.54 10.91
C PHE A 28 -6.79 2.92 10.49
N HIS A 29 -5.51 3.00 10.13
CA HIS A 29 -5.02 4.15 9.39
C HIS A 29 -5.33 3.98 7.92
N LYS A 30 -5.87 5.05 7.32
CA LYS A 30 -5.91 5.17 5.87
C LYS A 30 -4.49 5.48 5.39
N VAL A 31 -4.05 4.70 4.42
CA VAL A 31 -2.70 4.74 3.88
C VAL A 31 -2.81 4.77 2.37
N ARG A 32 -2.03 5.64 1.75
CA ARG A 32 -1.87 5.74 0.30
C ARG A 32 -0.40 5.67 -0.02
N ILE A 33 -0.02 4.79 -0.92
CA ILE A 33 1.37 4.64 -1.38
C ILE A 33 1.41 4.76 -2.90
N LYS A 34 2.50 5.30 -3.43
CA LYS A 34 2.79 5.30 -4.85
C LYS A 34 3.96 4.38 -5.12
N VAL A 35 3.79 3.46 -6.06
CA VAL A 35 4.78 2.46 -6.43
C VAL A 35 5.16 2.63 -7.90
N ILE A 36 6.46 2.80 -8.17
CA ILE A 36 7.04 2.89 -9.51
C ILE A 36 8.11 1.82 -9.62
N ASN A 37 8.10 1.02 -10.69
CA ASN A 37 9.08 -0.05 -10.90
C ASN A 37 9.25 -0.96 -9.66
N SER A 38 8.15 -1.26 -8.97
CA SER A 38 8.11 -2.05 -7.73
C SER A 38 8.75 -1.40 -6.51
N LYS A 39 9.12 -0.11 -6.55
CA LYS A 39 9.62 0.63 -5.39
C LYS A 39 8.57 1.62 -4.92
N MET A 40 8.36 1.71 -3.61
CA MET A 40 7.54 2.76 -3.02
C MET A 40 8.30 4.09 -3.10
N VAL A 41 7.74 5.07 -3.81
CA VAL A 41 8.37 6.38 -4.02
C VAL A 41 7.72 7.49 -3.19
N GLU A 42 6.44 7.34 -2.86
CA GLU A 42 5.69 8.30 -2.06
C GLU A 42 4.73 7.54 -1.13
N SER A 43 4.45 8.12 0.04
CA SER A 43 3.49 7.57 0.98
C SER A 43 2.82 8.66 1.80
N GLU A 44 1.51 8.53 1.98
CA GLU A 44 0.68 9.37 2.82
C GLU A 44 -0.07 8.47 3.81
N CYS A 45 -0.10 8.86 5.08
CA CYS A 45 -0.80 8.11 6.11
C CYS A 45 -1.55 9.06 7.04
N SER A 46 -2.77 8.70 7.43
CA SER A 46 -3.55 9.44 8.42
C SER A 46 -2.91 9.48 9.81
N CYS A 47 -1.78 8.80 10.06
CA CYS A 47 -0.99 8.97 11.27
C CYS A 47 -0.12 10.24 11.27
N GLY A 48 -0.08 10.99 10.16
CA GLY A 48 0.60 12.29 10.07
C GLY A 48 2.09 12.22 9.70
N SER A 49 2.68 11.03 9.57
CA SER A 49 4.07 10.86 9.14
C SER A 49 4.18 10.27 7.75
N THR A 50 5.10 10.81 6.94
CA THR A 50 5.56 10.19 5.71
C THR A 50 6.46 8.99 6.05
N LEU A 51 6.37 7.92 5.26
CA LEU A 51 7.18 6.70 5.44
C LEU A 51 7.02 6.01 6.81
N CYS A 52 5.80 5.92 7.32
CA CYS A 52 5.52 5.27 8.60
C CYS A 52 5.45 3.73 8.49
N PRO A 53 5.45 3.00 9.63
CA PRO A 53 5.26 1.54 9.64
C PRO A 53 3.97 1.09 8.95
N HIS A 54 2.94 1.94 8.93
CA HIS A 54 1.68 1.64 8.23
C HIS A 54 1.88 1.63 6.71
N ALA A 55 2.59 2.63 6.16
CA ALA A 55 2.93 2.68 4.73
C ALA A 55 3.75 1.46 4.31
N VAL A 56 4.78 1.12 5.08
CA VAL A 56 5.63 -0.05 4.82
C VAL A 56 4.79 -1.34 4.86
N LYS A 57 3.91 -1.50 5.85
CA LYS A 57 3.04 -2.68 5.95
C LYS A 57 2.09 -2.80 4.76
N LEU A 58 1.50 -1.70 4.29
CA LEU A 58 0.65 -1.73 3.08
C LEU A 58 1.46 -2.13 1.84
N TYR A 59 2.65 -1.56 1.68
CA TYR A 59 3.54 -1.86 0.56
C TYR A 59 3.95 -3.35 0.53
N LEU A 60 4.39 -3.88 1.66
CA LEU A 60 4.76 -5.30 1.78
C LEU A 60 3.57 -6.21 1.48
N PHE A 61 2.39 -5.87 1.99
CA PHE A 61 1.16 -6.62 1.71
C PHE A 61 0.81 -6.62 0.21
N TYR A 62 0.89 -5.47 -0.45
CA TYR A 62 0.68 -5.33 -1.89
C TYR A 62 1.69 -6.16 -2.71
N MET A 63 2.99 -6.10 -2.37
CA MET A 63 4.04 -6.87 -3.03
C MET A 63 3.83 -8.39 -2.88
N ALA A 64 3.47 -8.85 -1.69
CA ALA A 64 3.33 -10.26 -1.39
C ALA A 64 2.08 -10.89 -2.02
N HIS A 65 0.94 -10.20 -1.99
CA HIS A 65 -0.35 -10.81 -2.32
C HIS A 65 -0.96 -10.35 -3.64
N VAL A 66 -0.70 -9.12 -4.09
CA VAL A 66 -1.34 -8.58 -5.29
C VAL A 66 -0.41 -8.67 -6.49
N LYS A 67 0.79 -8.09 -6.39
CA LYS A 67 1.75 -8.10 -7.52
C LYS A 67 2.13 -9.52 -7.93
N ARG A 68 2.27 -10.43 -6.96
CA ARG A 68 2.61 -11.84 -7.22
C ARG A 68 1.48 -12.57 -7.96
N ASN A 69 0.23 -12.24 -7.65
CA ASN A 69 -0.94 -12.84 -8.28
C ASN A 69 -1.11 -12.35 -9.74
N GLU A 70 -0.87 -11.05 -9.99
CA GLU A 70 -0.83 -10.51 -11.36
C GLU A 70 0.21 -11.22 -12.25
N ASN A 71 1.34 -11.61 -11.66
CA ASN A 71 2.40 -12.33 -12.38
C ASN A 71 2.08 -13.84 -12.58
N SER A 72 1.16 -14.39 -11.78
CA SER A 72 0.72 -15.78 -11.91
C SER A 72 -0.37 -15.96 -12.97
N ILE A 73 -1.15 -14.91 -13.25
CA ILE A 73 -2.21 -14.91 -14.28
C ILE A 73 -1.63 -14.70 -15.68
N LYS A 74 -0.44 -14.09 -15.79
CA LYS A 74 0.24 -13.82 -17.06
C LYS A 74 1.22 -14.92 -17.51
N ARG A 75 1.28 -16.05 -16.80
CA ARG A 75 2.15 -17.19 -17.16
C ARG A 75 1.37 -18.29 -17.84
#